data_AF-A0A3N4GS33-F1
#
_entry.id   AF-A0A3N4GS33-F1
#
_cell.length_a   1.000
_cell.length_b   1.000
_cell.length_c   1.000
_cell.angle_alpha   90.00
_cell.angle_beta   90.00
_cell.angle_gamma   90.00
#
_symmetry.space_group_name_H-M   'P 1'
#
loop_
_entity.id
_entity.type
_entity.pdbx_description
1 polymer ?
#
loop_
_entity_poly.entity_id
_entity_poly.type
_entity_poly.pdbx_seq_one_letter_code
_entity_poly.pdbx_strand_id
1 'polypeptide(L)'
;MSDPAVEAAWRAFGALWPDQGHFEFDFDSKDYALLTAREMAAPIRELHKPRGSGRFQECIECHTPWPCATARLVYTEEELS
;
A
#
# COMPACT_ATOMS: atom_id res chain seq x y z
N MET A 1 7.37 8.20 5.41
CA MET A 1 8.05 7.09 4.71
C MET A 1 7.31 6.81 3.39
N SER A 2 7.81 5.95 2.49
CA SER A 2 7.12 5.70 1.20
C SER A 2 6.03 4.65 1.35
N ASP A 3 4.89 4.85 0.68
CA ASP A 3 3.73 3.96 0.72
C ASP A 3 3.98 2.73 -0.19
N PRO A 4 4.01 1.50 0.35
CA PRO A 4 4.37 0.30 -0.44
C PRO A 4 3.45 0.04 -1.63
N ALA A 5 2.16 0.39 -1.53
CA ALA A 5 1.21 0.21 -2.63
C ALA A 5 1.54 1.19 -3.78
N VAL A 6 1.98 2.40 -3.45
CA VAL A 6 2.41 3.42 -4.44
C VAL A 6 3.68 3.01 -5.13
N GLU A 7 4.67 2.50 -4.41
CA GLU A 7 5.91 1.99 -5.01
C GLU A 7 5.63 0.82 -5.97
N ALA A 8 4.66 -0.05 -5.63
CA ALA A 8 4.23 -1.11 -6.52
C ALA A 8 3.57 -0.57 -7.79
N ALA A 9 2.69 0.43 -7.67
CA ALA A 9 2.07 1.09 -8.82
C ALA A 9 3.12 1.78 -9.71
N TRP A 10 4.10 2.48 -9.12
CA TRP A 10 5.17 3.13 -9.87
C TRP A 10 6.06 2.14 -10.63
N ARG A 11 6.38 0.98 -10.03
CA ARG A 11 7.12 -0.08 -10.74
C ARG A 11 6.36 -0.60 -11.95
N ALA A 12 5.05 -0.81 -11.83
CA ALA A 12 4.21 -1.25 -12.95
C ALA A 12 4.16 -0.19 -14.06
N PHE A 13 4.02 1.08 -13.69
CA PHE A 13 4.05 2.20 -14.62
C PHE A 13 5.38 2.30 -15.39
N GLY A 14 6.52 2.28 -14.67
CA GLY A 14 7.84 2.36 -15.28
C GLY A 14 8.16 1.18 -16.21
N ALA A 15 7.58 0.00 -15.97
CA ALA A 15 7.73 -1.16 -16.85
C ALA A 15 6.95 -1.02 -18.16
N LEU A 16 5.79 -0.35 -18.15
CA LEU A 16 4.95 -0.16 -19.33
C LEU A 16 5.42 1.01 -20.21
N TRP A 17 6.07 2.02 -19.61
CA TRP A 17 6.60 3.20 -20.30
C TRP A 17 8.07 3.48 -19.93
N PRO A 18 9.02 2.64 -20.37
CA PRO A 18 10.43 2.73 -19.99
C PRO A 18 11.14 4.00 -20.52
N ASP A 19 10.68 4.53 -21.66
CA ASP A 19 11.30 5.68 -22.34
C ASP A 19 10.74 7.03 -21.87
N GLN A 20 9.68 7.02 -21.05
CA GLN A 20 9.14 8.24 -20.49
C GLN A 20 9.84 8.57 -19.18
N GLY A 21 11.13 8.94 -19.30
CA GLY A 21 11.89 9.50 -18.20
C GLY A 21 11.07 10.60 -17.53
N HIS A 22 10.70 10.39 -16.27
CA HIS A 22 9.84 11.26 -15.46
C HIS A 22 8.78 11.99 -16.30
N PHE A 23 7.83 11.27 -16.89
CA PHE A 23 6.66 11.91 -17.49
C PHE A 23 5.94 12.72 -16.41
N GLU A 24 6.20 14.03 -16.39
CA GLU A 24 5.45 14.99 -15.57
C GLU A 24 4.06 15.10 -16.20
N PHE A 25 3.11 14.31 -15.71
CA PHE A 25 1.72 14.75 -15.75
C PHE A 25 1.70 16.11 -15.04
N ASP A 26 1.23 17.16 -15.72
CA ASP A 26 1.01 18.52 -15.18
C ASP A 26 -0.22 18.56 -14.23
N PHE A 27 -0.43 17.46 -13.52
CA PHE A 27 -1.38 17.20 -12.45
C PHE A 27 -0.57 16.45 -11.43
N ASP A 28 -0.57 16.89 -10.17
CA ASP A 28 0.21 16.33 -9.05
C ASP A 28 0.27 14.78 -9.07
N SER A 29 1.22 14.23 -9.83
CA SER A 29 1.11 12.89 -10.41
C SER A 29 1.28 11.80 -9.35
N LYS A 30 1.96 12.19 -8.27
CA LYS A 30 2.09 11.41 -7.05
C LYS A 30 0.76 11.26 -6.34
N ASP A 31 -0.09 12.29 -6.32
CA ASP A 31 -1.40 12.22 -5.66
C ASP A 31 -2.35 11.29 -6.42
N TYR A 32 -2.35 11.31 -7.75
CA TYR A 32 -3.18 10.39 -8.53
C TYR A 32 -2.73 8.94 -8.36
N ALA A 33 -1.42 8.67 -8.41
CA ALA A 33 -0.88 7.33 -8.19
C ALA A 33 -1.15 6.85 -6.76
N LEU A 34 -1.03 7.74 -5.76
CA LEU A 34 -1.34 7.48 -4.36
C LEU A 34 -2.82 7.14 -4.17
N LEU A 35 -3.73 7.96 -4.71
CA LEU A 35 -5.17 7.73 -4.62
C LEU A 35 -5.56 6.42 -5.31
N THR A 36 -5.02 6.15 -6.51
CA THR A 36 -5.31 4.93 -7.26
C THR A 36 -4.79 3.68 -6.55
N ALA A 37 -3.56 3.70 -6.05
CA ALA A 37 -2.99 2.58 -5.32
C ALA A 37 -3.74 2.31 -4.02
N ARG A 38 -4.15 3.37 -3.30
CA ARG A 38 -4.94 3.26 -2.06
C ARG A 38 -6.35 2.73 -2.32
N GLU A 39 -7.01 3.20 -3.36
CA GLU A 39 -8.34 2.71 -3.74
C GLU A 39 -8.27 1.22 -4.13
N MET A 40 -7.25 0.81 -4.88
CA MET A 40 -7.01 -0.59 -5.21
C MET A 40 -6.71 -1.43 -3.97
N ALA A 41 -5.94 -0.90 -3.03
CA ALA A 41 -5.58 -1.58 -1.79
C ALA A 41 -6.72 -1.62 -0.76
N ALA A 42 -7.70 -0.71 -0.83
CA ALA A 42 -8.80 -0.57 0.13
C ALA A 42 -9.53 -1.90 0.44
N PRO A 43 -9.99 -2.70 -0.53
CA PRO A 43 -10.62 -3.99 -0.24
C PRO A 43 -9.68 -4.98 0.46
N ILE A 44 -8.37 -4.95 0.15
CA ILE A 44 -7.39 -5.83 0.78
C ILE A 44 -7.15 -5.40 2.24
N ARG A 45 -7.13 -4.09 2.51
CA ARG A 45 -7.03 -3.52 3.85
C ARG A 45 -8.23 -3.87 4.73
N GLU A 46 -9.43 -3.95 4.15
CA GLU A 46 -10.62 -4.38 4.87
C GLU A 46 -10.57 -5.84 5.33
N LEU A 47 -9.91 -6.72 4.56
CA LEU A 47 -9.65 -8.11 4.94
C LEU A 47 -8.51 -8.19 5.97
N HIS A 48 -7.39 -7.52 5.69
CA HIS A 48 -6.18 -7.58 6.50
C HIS A 48 -6.05 -6.40 7.46
N LYS A 49 -6.90 -6.40 8.50
CA LYS A 49 -6.88 -5.40 9.58
C LYS A 49 -6.58 -6.03 10.95
N PRO A 50 -6.06 -5.25 11.92
CA PRO A 50 -5.74 -5.77 13.23
C PRO A 50 -7.02 -6.08 14.03
N ARG A 51 -6.94 -7.14 14.84
CA ARG A 51 -7.90 -7.51 15.87
C ARG A 51 -7.19 -7.62 17.21
N GLY A 52 -7.80 -7.07 18.26
CA GLY A 52 -7.21 -7.06 19.59
C GLY A 52 -6.43 -5.77 19.88
N SER A 53 -5.70 -5.74 20.99
CA SER A 53 -4.96 -4.56 21.45
C SER A 53 -3.56 -4.89 21.96
N GLY A 54 -2.64 -3.94 21.78
CA GLY A 54 -1.25 -4.06 22.22
C GLY A 54 -0.52 -5.24 21.56
N ARG A 55 0.21 -6.02 22.37
CA ARG A 55 1.04 -7.14 21.89
C ARG A 55 0.25 -8.36 21.44
N PHE A 56 -1.07 -8.38 21.66
CA PHE A 56 -1.95 -9.48 21.29
C PHE A 56 -2.75 -9.17 20.01
N GLN A 57 -2.25 -8.24 19.18
CA GLN A 57 -2.87 -7.96 17.89
C GLN A 57 -2.56 -9.07 16.88
N GLU A 58 -3.61 -9.52 16.21
CA GLU A 58 -3.54 -10.46 15.10
C GLU A 58 -4.25 -9.88 13.86
N CYS A 59 -3.92 -10.38 12.68
CA CYS A 59 -4.69 -10.09 11.48
C CYS A 59 -6.02 -10.86 11.51
N ILE A 60 -7.14 -10.17 11.24
CA ILE A 60 -8.47 -10.81 11.18
C ILE A 60 -8.51 -11.98 10.20
N GLU A 61 -8.01 -11.77 8.98
CA GLU A 61 -8.07 -12.79 7.92
C GLU A 61 -7.06 -13.92 8.13
N CYS A 62 -5.81 -13.59 8.46
CA CYS A 62 -4.73 -14.60 8.52
C CYS A 62 -4.65 -15.34 9.86
N HIS A 63 -5.24 -14.81 10.94
CA HIS A 63 -5.04 -15.31 12.32
C HIS A 63 -3.56 -15.43 12.73
N THR A 64 -2.70 -14.57 12.18
CA THR A 64 -1.28 -14.46 12.52
C THR A 64 -1.01 -13.17 13.28
N PRO A 65 0.11 -13.07 14.04
CA PRO A 65 0.51 -11.83 14.67
C PRO A 65 0.50 -10.65 13.69
N TRP A 66 -0.08 -9.54 14.12
CA TRP A 66 -0.11 -8.29 13.35
C TRP A 66 1.26 -7.59 13.41
N PRO A 67 1.72 -6.95 12.31
CA PRO A 67 1.15 -6.97 10.97
C PRO A 67 1.53 -8.24 10.19
N CYS A 68 0.54 -8.82 9.51
CA CYS A 68 0.75 -9.97 8.63
C CYS A 68 1.51 -9.58 7.35
N ALA A 69 1.95 -10.58 6.58
CA ALA A 69 2.70 -10.36 5.35
C ALA A 69 1.95 -9.46 4.35
N THR A 70 0.64 -9.68 4.16
CA THR A 70 -0.19 -8.86 3.26
C THR A 70 -0.33 -7.43 3.76
N ALA A 71 -0.55 -7.23 5.07
CA ALA A 71 -0.67 -5.89 5.65
C ALA A 71 0.57 -5.03 5.38
N ARG A 72 1.77 -5.62 5.44
CA ARG A 72 3.04 -4.92 5.11
C ARG A 72 3.14 -4.42 3.67
N LEU A 73 2.29 -4.92 2.76
CA LEU A 73 2.26 -4.51 1.35
C LEU A 73 1.25 -3.40 1.07
N VAL A 74 0.27 -3.18 1.97
CA VAL A 74 -0.88 -2.30 1.73
C VAL A 74 -1.07 -1.22 2.79
N TYR A 75 -0.25 -1.22 3.83
CA TYR A 75 -0.19 -0.17 4.85
C TYR A 75 1.21 0.46 4.86
N THR A 76 1.29 1.74 5.19
CA THR A 76 2.58 2.40 5.46
C THR A 76 3.11 1.98 6.82
N GLU A 77 4.41 2.14 7.05
CA GLU A 77 5.02 1.82 8.35
C GLU A 77 4.39 2.65 9.50
N GLU A 78 3.99 3.90 9.26
CA GLU A 78 3.27 4.73 10.24
C GLU A 78 1.88 4.18 10.59
N GLU A 79 1.22 3.50 9.66
CA GLU A 79 -0.09 2.89 9.90
C GLU A 79 0.02 1.51 10.58
N LEU A 80 1.22 0.92 10.59
CA LEU A 80 1.50 -0.38 11.22
C LEU A 80 2.07 -0.25 12.63
N SER A 81 2.58 0.92 13.01
CA SER A 81 3.06 1.26 14.36
C SER A 81 1.94 1.60 15.32
#